data_AF-A0A1B6K119-F1
#
_entry.id   AF-A0A1B6K119-F1
#
_cell.length_a   1.000
_cell.length_b   1.000
_cell.length_c   1.000
_cell.angle_alpha   90.00
_cell.angle_beta   90.00
_cell.angle_gamma   90.00
#
_symmetry.space_group_name_H-M   'P 1'
#
loop_
_entity.id
_entity.type
_entity.pdbx_description
1 polymer ?
#
loop_
_entity_poly.entity_id
_entity_poly.type
_entity_poly.pdbx_seq_one_letter_code
_entity_poly.pdbx_strand_id
1 'polypeptide(L)'
;CSGNADCCSMSCIDNFCFEYTPEYCKEVGEYCSDSTDCCYQACVDNHCQDPTLTQCTVNGEYCLENQECCSQTCMYNTCTEPIPPPCVNNGAYCTDHRECCSGNCVNYECKMPPH
;
A
#
# COMPACT_ATOMS: atom_id res chain seq x y z
N CYS A 1 19.82 2.21 2.86
CA CYS A 1 19.19 1.61 1.66
C CYS A 1 19.49 2.51 0.47
N SER A 2 19.69 1.93 -0.69
CA SER A 2 19.76 2.62 -1.99
C SER A 2 18.44 2.49 -2.77
N GLY A 3 17.56 1.58 -2.33
CA GLY A 3 16.18 1.45 -2.80
C GLY A 3 15.27 0.73 -1.80
N ASN A 4 13.96 0.72 -2.05
CA ASN A 4 12.94 0.11 -1.17
C ASN A 4 13.21 -1.38 -0.90
N ALA A 5 13.70 -2.11 -1.92
CA ALA A 5 14.04 -3.53 -1.82
C ALA A 5 15.18 -3.83 -0.82
N ASP A 6 15.99 -2.82 -0.44
CA ASP A 6 17.04 -2.98 0.55
C ASP A 6 16.51 -2.97 2.00
N CYS A 7 15.22 -2.64 2.19
CA CYS A 7 14.58 -2.53 3.49
C CYS A 7 13.57 -3.66 3.68
N CYS A 8 13.63 -4.36 4.82
CA CYS A 8 12.61 -5.37 5.17
C CYS A 8 11.18 -4.80 5.22
N SER A 9 11.07 -3.49 5.43
CA SER A 9 9.84 -2.71 5.43
C SER A 9 9.46 -2.15 4.06
N MET A 10 10.24 -2.43 3.01
CA MET A 10 9.99 -1.92 1.66
C MET A 10 9.90 -0.39 1.56
N SER A 11 10.44 0.36 2.53
CA SER A 11 10.38 1.82 2.59
C SER A 11 11.76 2.41 2.86
N CYS A 12 12.36 2.98 1.80
CA CYS A 12 13.65 3.64 1.82
C CYS A 12 13.49 5.15 1.59
N ILE A 13 13.77 5.95 2.61
CA ILE A 13 13.65 7.42 2.56
C ILE A 13 14.97 8.03 3.02
N ASP A 14 15.54 8.94 2.23
CA ASP A 14 16.83 9.59 2.51
C ASP A 14 17.97 8.64 2.90
N ASN A 15 18.00 7.45 2.29
CA ASN A 15 18.93 6.34 2.56
C ASN A 15 18.72 5.58 3.88
N PHE A 16 17.64 5.84 4.61
CA PHE A 16 17.24 5.12 5.82
C PHE A 16 16.02 4.22 5.58
N CYS A 17 16.01 3.04 6.22
CA CYS A 17 14.85 2.17 6.20
C CYS A 17 13.84 2.60 7.27
N PHE A 18 12.63 2.93 6.85
CA PHE A 18 11.53 3.30 7.72
C PHE A 18 10.51 2.17 7.82
N GLU A 19 9.68 2.16 8.85
CA GLU A 19 8.54 1.24 8.89
C GLU A 19 7.65 1.45 7.66
N TYR A 20 7.10 0.35 7.14
CA TYR A 20 6.31 0.38 5.92
C TYR A 20 5.16 1.36 6.07
N THR A 21 5.13 2.36 5.20
CA THR A 21 4.18 3.46 5.24
C THR A 21 3.66 3.66 3.81
N PRO A 22 2.39 3.32 3.53
CA PRO A 22 1.79 3.39 2.18
C PRO A 22 1.82 4.79 1.55
N GLU A 23 2.12 5.82 2.32
CA GLU A 23 2.23 7.20 1.84
C GLU A 23 3.49 7.47 1.00
N TYR A 24 4.53 6.64 1.09
CA TYR A 24 5.85 6.94 0.51
C TYR A 24 6.22 6.08 -0.69
N CYS A 25 5.50 4.99 -0.94
CA CYS A 25 5.64 4.19 -2.14
C CYS A 25 4.26 3.69 -2.57
N LYS A 26 4.10 3.53 -3.88
CA LYS A 26 2.87 3.11 -4.51
C LYS A 26 2.76 1.60 -4.53
N GLU A 27 1.55 1.13 -4.28
CA GLU A 27 1.20 -0.28 -4.21
C GLU A 27 1.10 -0.90 -5.61
N VAL A 28 1.14 -2.23 -5.66
CA VAL A 28 1.01 -2.97 -6.92
C VAL A 28 -0.31 -2.60 -7.61
N GLY A 29 -0.24 -2.22 -8.89
CA GLY A 29 -1.35 -1.79 -9.72
C GLY A 29 -1.59 -0.29 -9.75
N GLU A 30 -0.99 0.49 -8.84
CA GLU A 30 -1.08 1.94 -8.87
C GLU A 30 -0.20 2.53 -10.00
N TYR A 31 -0.61 3.70 -10.51
CA TYR A 31 0.11 4.38 -11.58
C TYR A 31 1.48 4.87 -11.10
N CYS A 32 2.55 4.53 -11.82
CA CYS A 32 3.92 4.97 -11.56
C CYS A 32 4.52 5.66 -12.78
N SER A 33 5.42 6.61 -12.52
CA SER A 33 6.25 7.24 -13.57
C SER A 33 7.68 6.73 -13.55
N ASP A 34 8.16 6.25 -12.41
CA ASP A 34 9.47 5.63 -12.23
C ASP A 34 9.34 4.37 -11.36
N SER A 35 10.22 3.40 -11.57
CA SER A 35 10.43 2.25 -10.68
C SER A 35 10.52 2.64 -9.20
N THR A 36 11.16 3.76 -8.86
CA THR A 36 11.29 4.20 -7.46
C THR A 36 9.96 4.61 -6.82
N ASP A 37 8.94 4.91 -7.62
CA ASP A 37 7.60 5.18 -7.09
C ASP A 37 7.02 3.94 -6.42
N CYS A 38 7.43 2.74 -6.84
CA CYS A 38 6.82 1.48 -6.42
C CYS A 38 7.53 0.87 -5.22
N CYS A 39 6.76 0.31 -4.29
CA CYS A 39 7.33 -0.37 -3.13
C CYS A 39 8.28 -1.51 -3.53
N TYR A 40 7.96 -2.19 -4.64
CA TYR A 40 8.75 -3.29 -5.22
C TYR A 40 9.82 -2.86 -6.24
N GLN A 41 10.00 -1.56 -6.43
CA GLN A 41 10.93 -0.98 -7.39
C GLN A 41 10.74 -1.42 -8.85
N ALA A 42 9.54 -1.85 -9.23
CA ALA A 42 9.22 -2.25 -10.59
C ALA A 42 8.01 -1.47 -11.08
N CYS A 43 8.26 -0.54 -11.99
CA CYS A 43 7.23 0.19 -12.73
C CYS A 43 7.17 -0.38 -14.15
N VAL A 44 6.11 -1.09 -14.47
CA VAL A 44 5.92 -1.78 -15.76
C VAL A 44 4.62 -1.28 -16.38
N ASP A 45 4.68 -0.82 -17.63
CA ASP A 45 3.55 -0.21 -18.33
C ASP A 45 2.87 0.94 -17.56
N ASN A 46 3.66 1.71 -16.81
CA ASN A 46 3.21 2.77 -15.90
C ASN A 46 2.39 2.28 -14.71
N HIS A 47 2.48 1.01 -14.34
CA HIS A 47 1.88 0.47 -13.12
C HIS A 47 2.92 -0.24 -12.26
N CYS A 48 2.82 -0.06 -10.95
CA CYS A 48 3.68 -0.77 -10.02
C CYS A 48 3.39 -2.26 -10.07
N GLN A 49 4.45 -3.07 -10.15
CA GLN A 49 4.36 -4.53 -10.17
C GLN A 49 5.22 -5.10 -9.06
N ASP A 50 4.79 -6.24 -8.51
CA ASP A 50 5.66 -7.09 -7.73
C ASP A 50 6.35 -8.06 -8.70
N PRO A 51 7.69 -8.02 -8.83
CA PRO A 51 8.42 -8.89 -9.74
C PRO A 51 8.33 -10.38 -9.37
N THR A 52 7.82 -10.72 -8.19
CA THR A 52 7.52 -12.10 -7.77
C THR A 52 6.14 -12.56 -8.20
N LEU A 53 5.22 -11.62 -8.48
CA LEU A 53 3.91 -11.91 -9.06
C LEU A 53 4.05 -12.00 -10.58
N THR A 54 3.70 -13.18 -11.12
CA THR A 54 3.61 -13.38 -12.57
C THR A 54 2.48 -12.49 -13.09
N GLN A 55 2.78 -11.52 -13.97
CA GLN A 55 1.84 -10.58 -14.62
C GLN A 55 0.46 -10.49 -13.93
N CYS A 56 0.36 -9.61 -12.94
CA CYS A 56 -0.92 -9.34 -12.27
C CYS A 56 -1.84 -8.46 -13.13
N THR A 57 -3.14 -8.60 -12.90
CA THR A 57 -4.24 -7.90 -13.55
C THR A 57 -4.49 -6.57 -12.84
N VAL A 58 -4.52 -5.47 -13.61
CA VAL A 58 -4.69 -4.12 -13.08
C VAL A 58 -6.13 -3.86 -12.61
N ASN A 59 -6.33 -2.86 -11.76
CA ASN A 59 -7.65 -2.46 -11.30
C ASN A 59 -8.57 -2.09 -12.48
N GLY A 60 -9.84 -2.53 -12.43
CA GLY A 60 -10.84 -2.35 -13.48
C GLY A 60 -10.94 -3.49 -14.47
N GLU A 61 -9.98 -4.42 -14.49
CA GLU A 61 -9.98 -5.57 -15.39
C GLU A 61 -10.58 -6.82 -14.74
N TYR A 62 -10.96 -7.80 -15.58
CA TYR A 62 -11.62 -9.02 -15.15
C TYR A 62 -10.69 -9.93 -14.34
N CYS A 63 -11.22 -10.53 -13.27
CA CYS A 63 -10.51 -11.51 -12.43
C CYS A 63 -11.45 -12.61 -11.94
N LEU A 64 -10.88 -13.75 -11.57
CA LEU A 64 -11.53 -14.88 -10.90
C LEU A 64 -11.04 -15.02 -9.46
N GLU A 65 -9.76 -14.76 -9.21
CA GLU A 65 -9.12 -14.87 -7.91
C GLU A 65 -8.43 -13.58 -7.50
N ASN A 66 -8.39 -13.33 -6.19
CA ASN A 66 -7.68 -12.19 -5.60
C ASN A 66 -6.21 -12.11 -6.06
N GLN A 67 -5.55 -13.26 -6.16
CA GLN A 67 -4.12 -13.37 -6.51
C GLN A 67 -3.83 -12.94 -7.95
N GLU A 68 -4.84 -12.95 -8.82
CA GLU A 68 -4.70 -12.45 -10.18
C GLU A 68 -4.63 -10.94 -10.20
N CYS A 69 -5.20 -10.24 -9.22
CA CYS A 69 -5.20 -8.79 -9.16
C CYS A 69 -3.93 -8.25 -8.55
N CYS A 70 -3.40 -7.19 -9.14
CA CYS A 70 -2.27 -6.45 -8.58
C CYS A 70 -2.58 -5.94 -7.17
N SER A 71 -3.81 -5.46 -6.95
CA SER A 71 -4.33 -5.05 -5.64
C SER A 71 -4.63 -6.19 -4.67
N GLN A 72 -4.41 -7.44 -5.09
CA GLN A 72 -4.81 -8.66 -4.37
C GLN A 72 -6.30 -8.73 -4.03
N THR A 73 -7.14 -7.96 -4.73
CA THR A 73 -8.57 -7.84 -4.43
C THR A 73 -9.38 -7.97 -5.71
N CYS A 74 -10.07 -9.10 -5.84
CA CYS A 74 -11.01 -9.39 -6.91
C CYS A 74 -12.44 -9.32 -6.36
N MET A 75 -13.18 -8.27 -6.72
CA MET A 75 -14.56 -8.08 -6.29
C MET A 75 -15.48 -8.03 -7.50
N TYR A 76 -16.57 -8.81 -7.44
CA TYR A 76 -17.54 -8.91 -8.53
C TYR A 76 -16.92 -9.28 -9.90
N ASN A 77 -15.85 -10.08 -9.87
CA ASN A 77 -15.02 -10.44 -11.03
C ASN A 77 -14.27 -9.26 -11.66
N THR A 78 -13.98 -8.22 -10.88
CA THR A 78 -13.17 -7.09 -11.31
C THR A 78 -12.09 -6.81 -10.27
N CYS A 79 -10.86 -6.57 -10.71
CA CYS A 79 -9.81 -6.13 -9.82
C CYS A 79 -10.15 -4.74 -9.29
N THR A 80 -10.11 -4.57 -7.98
CA THR A 80 -10.42 -3.28 -7.32
C THR A 80 -9.31 -2.93 -6.37
N GLU A 81 -9.18 -1.65 -6.02
CA GLU A 81 -8.34 -1.28 -4.89
C GLU A 81 -8.75 -2.06 -3.62
N PRO A 82 -7.80 -2.36 -2.73
CA PRO A 82 -8.11 -2.96 -1.45
C PRO A 82 -9.10 -2.05 -0.72
N ILE A 83 -10.21 -2.60 -0.22
CA ILE A 83 -11.08 -1.83 0.66
C ILE A 83 -10.31 -1.64 1.97
N PRO A 84 -9.94 -0.40 2.36
CA PRO A 84 -9.33 -0.19 3.65
C PRO A 84 -10.29 -0.67 4.75
N PRO A 85 -9.80 -1.38 5.78
CA PRO A 85 -10.65 -1.80 6.88
C PRO A 85 -11.40 -0.58 7.45
N PRO A 86 -12.65 -0.76 7.92
CA PRO A 86 -13.41 0.34 8.49
C PRO A 86 -12.60 0.99 9.60
N CYS A 87 -12.34 2.29 9.46
CA CYS A 87 -11.58 3.08 10.42
C CYS A 87 -12.51 3.93 11.28
N VAL A 88 -12.06 4.30 12.47
CA VAL A 88 -12.76 5.15 13.43
C VAL A 88 -12.20 6.58 13.42
N ASN A 89 -13.07 7.53 13.76
CA ASN A 89 -12.74 8.95 13.80
C ASN A 89 -11.77 9.29 14.95
N ASN A 90 -11.14 10.46 14.85
CA ASN A 90 -10.35 11.03 15.95
C ASN A 90 -11.19 11.11 17.24
N GLY A 91 -10.59 10.74 18.37
CA GLY A 91 -11.26 10.65 19.66
C GLY A 91 -11.87 9.28 19.97
N ALA A 92 -11.95 8.37 19.00
CA ALA A 92 -12.40 7.01 19.23
C ALA A 92 -11.30 6.15 19.86
N TYR A 93 -11.73 5.12 20.59
CA TYR A 93 -10.82 4.11 21.13
C TYR A 93 -10.18 3.30 20.01
N CYS A 94 -8.90 2.98 20.16
CA CYS A 94 -8.14 2.17 19.22
C CYS A 94 -7.11 1.30 19.95
N THR A 95 -6.73 0.18 19.34
CA THR A 95 -5.59 -0.63 19.81
C THR A 95 -4.44 -0.68 18.80
N ASP A 96 -4.73 -0.39 17.53
CA ASP A 96 -3.79 -0.37 16.42
C ASP A 96 -3.96 0.92 15.59
N HIS A 97 -2.86 1.43 15.04
CA HIS A 97 -2.85 2.62 14.18
C HIS A 97 -3.79 2.51 12.98
N ARG A 98 -3.95 1.32 12.41
CA ARG A 98 -4.82 1.03 11.24
C ARG A 98 -6.31 1.15 11.55
N GLU A 99 -6.69 1.13 12.83
CA GLU A 99 -8.08 1.37 13.24
C GLU A 99 -8.44 2.85 13.09
N CYS A 100 -7.48 3.77 13.14
CA CYS A 100 -7.73 5.20 13.07
C CYS A 100 -7.70 5.68 11.62
N CYS A 101 -8.70 6.47 11.20
CA CYS A 101 -8.67 7.09 9.87
C CYS A 101 -7.50 8.09 9.70
N SER A 102 -6.91 8.54 10.82
CA SER A 102 -5.70 9.36 10.87
C SER A 102 -4.39 8.57 10.85
N GLY A 103 -4.45 7.23 10.86
CA GLY A 103 -3.29 6.36 11.02
C GLY A 103 -2.59 6.47 12.37
N ASN A 104 -3.17 7.17 13.36
CA ASN A 104 -2.49 7.54 14.58
C ASN A 104 -3.30 7.15 15.82
N CYS A 105 -3.00 5.98 16.38
CA CYS A 105 -3.51 5.54 17.67
C CYS A 105 -2.51 5.87 18.78
N VAL A 106 -2.85 6.81 19.67
CA VAL A 106 -1.96 7.25 20.75
C VAL A 106 -2.72 7.23 22.08
N ASN A 107 -2.17 6.56 23.09
CA ASN A 107 -2.84 6.35 24.38
C ASN A 107 -4.24 5.74 24.24
N TYR A 108 -4.38 4.76 23.35
CA TYR A 108 -5.65 4.10 23.01
C TYR A 108 -6.72 5.02 22.42
N GLU A 109 -6.32 6.15 21.83
CA GLU A 109 -7.24 7.10 21.22
C GLU A 109 -6.71 7.56 19.85
N CYS A 110 -7.60 7.64 18.86
CA CYS A 110 -7.24 8.15 17.55
C CYS A 110 -6.95 9.65 17.60
N LYS A 111 -5.75 10.05 17.21
CA LYS A 111 -5.28 11.44 17.18
C LYS A 111 -4.92 11.87 15.77
N MET A 112 -4.93 13.18 15.51
CA MET A 112 -4.31 13.69 14.29
C MET A 112 -2.78 13.65 14.40
N PRO A 113 -2.06 13.30 13.32
CA PRO A 113 -0.61 13.45 13.28
C PRO A 113 -0.21 14.92 13.46
N PRO A 114 0.89 15.21 14.18
CA PRO A 114 1.44 16.56 14.27
C PRO A 114 1.97 17.02 12.90
N HIS A 115 1.64 18.27 12.52
CA HIS A 115 2.18 18.96 11.33
C HIS A 115 3.56 19.55 11.61
#